data_AF-A0A0D0CAK9-F1
#
_entry.id   AF-A0A0D0CAK9-F1
#
_cell.length_a   1.000
_cell.length_b   1.000
_cell.length_c   1.000
_cell.angle_alpha   90.00
_cell.angle_beta   90.00
_cell.angle_gamma   90.00
#
_symmetry.space_group_name_H-M   'P 1'
#
loop_
_entity.id
_entity.type
_entity.pdbx_description
1 polymer ?
#
loop_
_entity_poly.entity_id
_entity_poly.type
_entity_poly.pdbx_seq_one_letter_code
_entity_poly.pdbx_strand_id
1 'polypeptide(L)'
;IKLKCGFVTIPLPGIDIPFHSRYLWAALPKKIDPTQLNPDVLIGKYIPSLIAKLFKVLQEYAQIIYDQTSWPHLNKVLKKWDK
;
A
#
# COMPACT_ATOMS: atom_id res chain seq x y z
N ILE A 1 16.44 -25.06 -1.12
CA ILE A 1 15.54 -25.97 -0.35
C ILE A 1 14.28 -26.16 -1.18
N LYS A 2 13.82 -27.40 -1.42
CA LYS A 2 12.54 -27.64 -2.12
C LYS A 2 11.43 -27.77 -1.08
N LEU A 3 10.50 -26.81 -1.06
CA LEU A 3 9.36 -26.83 -0.13
C LEU A 3 8.43 -28.00 -0.48
N LYS A 4 7.92 -28.69 0.54
CA LYS A 4 6.92 -29.77 0.44
C LYS A 4 5.67 -29.36 1.21
N CYS A 5 4.50 -29.90 0.84
CA CYS A 5 3.29 -29.72 1.65
C CYS A 5 3.52 -30.24 3.07
N GLY A 6 3.18 -29.43 4.07
CA GLY A 6 3.14 -29.84 5.47
C GLY A 6 1.72 -30.19 5.92
N PHE A 7 1.54 -30.51 7.19
CA PHE A 7 0.22 -30.81 7.77
C PHE A 7 -0.76 -29.62 7.70
N VAL A 8 -0.25 -28.38 7.71
CA VAL A 8 -1.05 -27.14 7.74
C VAL A 8 -0.59 -26.14 6.66
N THR A 9 0.37 -26.52 5.80
CA THR A 9 0.96 -25.60 4.81
C THR A 9 0.99 -26.22 3.42
N ILE A 10 0.58 -25.43 2.43
CA ILE A 10 0.66 -25.79 1.01
C ILE A 10 1.55 -24.73 0.34
N PRO A 11 2.75 -25.10 -0.15
CA PRO A 11 3.58 -24.16 -0.89
C PRO A 11 2.91 -23.79 -2.22
N LEU A 12 3.05 -22.54 -2.64
CA LEU A 12 2.56 -22.06 -3.93
C LEU A 12 3.67 -22.28 -4.98
N PRO A 13 3.57 -23.31 -5.86
CA PRO A 13 4.60 -23.57 -6.84
C PRO A 13 4.68 -22.45 -7.89
N GLY A 14 5.90 -22.04 -8.25
CA GLY A 14 6.14 -20.98 -9.24
C GLY A 14 6.11 -19.55 -8.69
N ILE A 15 5.88 -19.35 -7.39
CA ILE A 15 6.02 -18.04 -6.73
C ILE A 15 7.29 -18.05 -5.88
N ASP A 16 8.38 -17.53 -6.45
CA ASP A 16 9.68 -17.47 -5.76
C ASP A 16 9.95 -16.09 -5.10
N ILE A 17 9.10 -15.10 -5.36
CA ILE A 17 9.27 -13.73 -4.89
C ILE A 17 8.25 -13.41 -3.79
N PRO A 18 8.68 -12.87 -2.63
CA PRO A 18 7.79 -12.55 -1.51
C PRO A 18 7.05 -11.22 -1.75
N PHE A 19 6.00 -11.25 -2.57
CA PHE A 19 5.11 -10.11 -2.77
C PHE A 19 4.44 -9.68 -1.46
N HIS A 20 4.11 -8.39 -1.35
CA HIS A 20 3.58 -7.75 -0.13
C HIS A 20 4.50 -7.77 1.10
N SER A 21 5.72 -8.30 0.97
CA SER A 21 6.73 -8.18 2.02
C SER A 21 7.49 -6.86 1.92
N ARG A 22 8.20 -6.49 3.00
CA ARG A 22 9.14 -5.36 2.99
C ARG A 22 10.36 -5.59 2.08
N TYR A 23 10.57 -6.82 1.58
CA TYR A 23 11.73 -7.16 0.76
C TYR A 23 11.76 -6.35 -0.55
N LEU A 24 10.60 -6.05 -1.13
CA LEU A 24 10.49 -5.32 -2.40
C LEU A 24 10.33 -3.80 -2.22
N TRP A 25 10.56 -3.26 -1.02
CA TRP A 25 10.31 -1.85 -0.72
C TRP A 25 11.10 -0.87 -1.60
N ALA A 26 12.34 -1.24 -1.96
CA ALA A 26 13.23 -0.39 -2.76
C ALA A 26 12.84 -0.29 -4.25
N ALA A 27 12.00 -1.21 -4.76
CA ALA A 27 11.71 -1.36 -6.19
C ALA A 27 10.32 -0.86 -6.60
N LEU A 28 9.69 0.01 -5.80
CA LEU A 28 8.34 0.51 -6.10
C LEU A 28 8.35 1.52 -7.27
N PRO A 29 7.62 1.26 -8.37
CA PRO A 29 7.58 2.14 -9.53
C PRO A 29 6.78 3.43 -9.27
N LYS A 30 7.19 4.54 -9.88
CA LYS A 30 6.52 5.86 -9.78
C LYS A 30 5.86 6.26 -11.11
N LYS A 31 4.90 5.46 -11.60
CA LYS A 31 4.22 5.71 -12.87
C LYS A 31 2.71 5.94 -12.67
N ILE A 32 2.36 7.08 -12.09
CA ILE A 32 0.96 7.53 -12.04
C ILE A 32 0.92 8.97 -12.54
N ASP A 33 0.16 9.20 -13.62
CA ASP A 33 -0.07 10.52 -14.17
C ASP A 33 -1.18 11.22 -13.40
N PRO A 34 -0.90 12.33 -12.69
CA PRO A 34 -1.88 13.01 -11.84
C PRO A 34 -3.05 13.61 -12.65
N THR A 35 -2.84 13.91 -13.92
CA THR A 35 -3.87 14.47 -14.83
C THR A 35 -4.95 13.45 -15.18
N GLN A 36 -4.69 12.16 -15.02
CA GLN A 36 -5.64 11.09 -15.31
C GLN A 36 -6.37 10.60 -14.04
N LEU A 37 -6.08 11.17 -12.88
CA LEU A 37 -6.65 10.74 -11.61
C LEU A 37 -7.87 11.57 -11.24
N ASN A 38 -9.03 10.92 -11.16
CA ASN A 38 -10.24 11.52 -10.57
C ASN A 38 -10.40 11.02 -9.11
N PRO A 39 -10.32 11.87 -8.08
CA PRO A 39 -10.49 11.44 -6.70
C PRO A 39 -11.93 11.04 -6.35
N ASP A 40 -12.95 11.61 -7.03
CA ASP A 40 -14.37 11.38 -6.71
C ASP A 40 -14.83 9.95 -7.00
N VAL A 41 -14.14 9.23 -7.88
CA VAL A 41 -14.42 7.82 -8.14
C VAL A 41 -13.83 6.90 -7.08
N LEU A 42 -12.90 7.38 -6.26
CA LEU A 42 -12.23 6.59 -5.21
C LEU A 42 -12.86 6.83 -3.84
N ILE A 43 -13.20 8.09 -3.53
CA ILE A 43 -13.74 8.48 -2.22
C ILE A 43 -15.04 7.72 -1.94
N GLY A 44 -15.05 6.98 -0.82
CA GLY A 44 -16.22 6.21 -0.39
C GLY A 44 -16.59 5.02 -1.29
N LYS A 45 -15.75 4.64 -2.26
CA LYS A 45 -16.00 3.51 -3.17
C LYS A 45 -14.86 2.49 -3.22
N TYR A 46 -13.63 2.96 -3.06
CA TYR A 46 -12.44 2.11 -3.12
C TYR A 46 -12.00 1.64 -1.73
N ILE A 47 -11.63 0.36 -1.61
CA ILE A 47 -11.05 -0.22 -0.39
C ILE A 47 -9.64 -0.76 -0.75
N PRO A 48 -8.56 -0.07 -0.33
CA PRO A 48 -7.20 -0.52 -0.60
C PRO A 48 -6.81 -1.69 0.32
N SER A 49 -5.98 -2.60 -0.20
CA SER A 49 -5.44 -3.74 0.54
C SER A 49 -4.56 -3.35 1.74
N LEU A 50 -3.95 -2.16 1.71
CA LEU A 50 -3.06 -1.69 2.76
C LEU A 50 -3.77 -1.46 4.11
N ILE A 51 -4.94 -0.81 4.08
CA ILE A 51 -5.66 -0.38 5.31
C ILE A 51 -7.01 -1.09 5.47
N ALA A 52 -7.56 -1.66 4.40
CA ALA A 52 -8.89 -2.30 4.39
C ALA A 52 -10.02 -1.39 4.89
N LYS A 53 -9.89 -0.07 4.68
CA LYS A 53 -10.93 0.93 4.96
C LYS A 53 -11.31 1.68 3.69
N LEU A 54 -12.54 2.17 3.61
CA LEU A 54 -12.98 3.03 2.51
C LEU A 54 -12.02 4.23 2.35
N PHE A 55 -11.61 4.47 1.11
CA PHE A 55 -10.71 5.56 0.76
C PHE A 55 -11.35 6.91 1.10
N LYS A 56 -10.58 7.74 1.81
CA LYS A 56 -10.98 9.08 2.24
C LYS A 56 -9.78 10.03 2.18
N VAL A 57 -10.03 11.29 1.84
CA VAL A 57 -9.02 12.36 1.87
C VAL A 57 -9.13 13.09 3.20
N LEU A 58 -8.60 12.49 4.25
CA LEU A 58 -8.59 13.02 5.62
C LEU A 58 -7.18 12.91 6.22
N GLN A 59 -6.82 13.82 7.11
CA GLN A 59 -5.51 13.82 7.76
C GLN A 59 -5.28 12.52 8.55
N GLU A 60 -6.29 12.08 9.30
CA GLU A 60 -6.25 10.83 10.05
C GLU A 60 -6.01 9.61 9.14
N TYR A 61 -6.63 9.61 7.96
CA TYR A 61 -6.46 8.54 6.98
C TYR A 61 -5.03 8.52 6.43
N ALA A 62 -4.47 9.70 6.12
CA ALA A 62 -3.08 9.84 5.72
C ALA A 62 -2.09 9.46 6.85
N GLN A 63 -2.42 9.75 8.10
CA GLN A 63 -1.61 9.36 9.26
C GLN A 63 -1.52 7.84 9.39
N ILE A 64 -2.65 7.13 9.25
CA ILE A 64 -2.67 5.65 9.28
C ILE A 64 -1.78 5.06 8.17
N ILE A 65 -1.84 5.63 6.96
CA ILE A 65 -0.94 5.20 5.87
C ILE A 65 0.52 5.42 6.28
N TYR A 66 0.84 6.58 6.84
CA TYR A 66 2.21 6.93 7.25
C TYR A 66 2.74 5.96 8.32
N ASP A 67 1.94 5.65 9.34
CA ASP A 67 2.36 4.77 10.44
C ASP A 67 2.66 3.34 9.96
N GLN A 68 1.99 2.88 8.89
CA GLN A 68 2.21 1.55 8.30
C GLN A 68 3.38 1.50 7.31
N THR A 69 3.58 2.60 6.57
CA THR A 69 4.53 2.65 5.43
C THR A 69 5.83 3.38 5.74
N SER A 70 5.84 4.26 6.73
CA SER A 70 6.92 5.20 7.03
C SER A 70 7.39 5.99 5.80
N TRP A 71 6.49 6.25 4.85
CA TRP A 71 6.88 6.82 3.56
C TRP A 71 7.23 8.31 3.69
N PRO A 72 8.46 8.75 3.35
CA PRO A 72 8.93 10.10 3.63
C PRO A 72 8.19 11.21 2.87
N HIS A 73 7.60 10.89 1.72
CA HIS A 73 6.78 11.84 0.96
C HIS A 73 5.51 12.22 1.71
N LEU A 74 4.87 11.25 2.38
CA LEU A 74 3.63 11.49 3.11
C LEU A 74 3.86 12.31 4.38
N ASN A 75 5.01 12.15 5.03
CA ASN A 75 5.42 12.99 6.17
C ASN A 75 5.45 14.49 5.80
N LYS A 76 5.94 14.82 4.59
CA LYS A 76 5.98 16.21 4.12
C LYS A 76 4.57 16.79 3.93
N VAL A 77 3.63 15.96 3.46
CA VAL A 77 2.22 16.34 3.27
C VAL A 77 1.55 16.54 4.63
N LEU A 78 1.72 15.61 5.57
CA LEU A 78 1.15 15.70 6.92
C LEU A 78 1.64 16.93 7.69
N LYS A 79 2.93 17.31 7.55
CA LYS A 79 3.48 18.53 8.16
C LYS A 79 2.93 19.83 7.57
N LYS A 80 2.36 19.79 6.38
CA LYS A 80 1.82 20.95 5.66
C LYS A 80 0.30 20.86 5.47
N TRP A 81 -0.39 20.05 6.28
CA TRP A 81 -1.80 19.73 6.03
C TRP A 81 -2.73 20.94 6.09
N ASP A 82 -2.46 21.88 7.01
CA ASP A 82 -3.26 23.10 7.21
C ASP A 82 -2.69 24.35 6.52
N LYS A 83 -1.70 24.18 5.64
CA LYS A 83 -1.08 25.27 4.86
C LYS A 83 -1.46 25.18 3.39
#